data_AF-A0A386RFF4-F1
#
_entry.id   AF-A0A386RFF4-F1
#
_cell.length_a   1.000
_cell.length_b   1.000
_cell.length_c   1.000
_cell.angle_alpha   90.00
_cell.angle_beta   90.00
_cell.angle_gamma   90.00
#
_symmetry.space_group_name_H-M   'P 1'
#
loop_
_entity.id
_entity.type
_entity.pdbx_description
1 polymer ?
#
loop_
_entity_poly.entity_id
_entity_poly.type
_entity_poly.pdbx_seq_one_letter_code
_entity_poly.pdbx_strand_id
1 'polypeptide(L)'
;MSKFNKEQKIEIYRKWKDEKISISQLSKAYKMNIANLDYMLRLIDMHGTNILNTRKRVYSKKFKEQTIEQAIFGTKSDVQLSLELGFKSIGMLNNWLREYKEKAFTSLLYTNLNNFGGLPERLAEAVPTSLNIFLCVFLKSELSILSTLVCLKIA
;
A
#
# COMPACT_ATOMS: atom_id res chain seq x y z
N MET A 1 -5.81 -8.02 12.15
CA MET A 1 -4.93 -8.51 13.25
C MET A 1 -5.69 -8.48 14.58
N SER A 2 -6.56 -9.47 14.86
CA SER A 2 -7.37 -9.53 16.10
C SER A 2 -7.27 -10.87 16.85
N LYS A 3 -6.52 -11.87 16.37
CA LYS A 3 -6.50 -13.21 16.97
C LYS A 3 -5.58 -13.35 18.20
N PHE A 4 -4.52 -12.54 18.28
CA PHE A 4 -3.51 -12.63 19.34
C PHE A 4 -3.47 -11.38 20.19
N ASN A 5 -3.41 -11.58 21.52
CA ASN A 5 -3.19 -10.50 22.48
C ASN A 5 -1.73 -9.99 22.38
N LYS A 6 -1.40 -8.95 23.15
CA LYS A 6 -0.07 -8.31 23.07
C LYS A 6 1.02 -9.26 23.56
N GLU A 7 0.77 -9.95 24.66
CA GLU A 7 1.71 -10.84 25.35
C GLU A 7 2.09 -12.01 24.44
N GLN A 8 1.12 -12.62 23.76
CA GLN A 8 1.34 -13.67 22.76
C GLN A 8 2.20 -13.17 21.59
N LYS A 9 2.00 -11.94 21.12
CA LYS A 9 2.83 -11.38 20.04
C LYS A 9 4.27 -11.16 20.48
N ILE A 10 4.47 -10.73 21.72
CA ILE A 10 5.81 -10.57 22.31
C ILE A 10 6.48 -11.94 22.46
N GLU A 11 5.75 -12.96 22.90
CA GLU A 11 6.25 -14.33 22.99
C GLU A 11 6.68 -14.88 21.63
N ILE A 12 5.82 -14.76 20.61
CA ILE A 12 6.13 -15.18 19.24
C ILE A 12 7.37 -14.44 18.72
N TYR A 13 7.48 -13.14 19.01
CA TYR A 13 8.65 -12.35 18.63
C TYR A 13 9.94 -12.83 19.31
N ARG A 14 9.91 -13.13 20.62
CA ARG A 14 11.07 -13.69 21.34
C ARG A 14 11.49 -15.05 20.76
N LYS A 15 10.53 -15.93 20.48
CA LYS A 15 10.79 -17.22 19.82
C LYS A 15 11.47 -17.07 18.46
N TRP A 16 11.06 -16.07 17.69
CA TRP A 16 11.70 -15.77 16.41
C TRP A 16 13.08 -15.12 16.57
N LYS A 17 13.21 -14.13 17.45
CA LYS A 17 14.42 -13.28 17.58
C LYS A 17 15.52 -13.98 18.36
N ASP A 18 15.18 -14.61 19.47
CA ASP A 18 16.10 -15.16 20.46
C ASP A 18 16.33 -16.66 20.22
N GLU A 19 15.24 -17.42 20.08
CA GLU A 19 15.29 -18.89 19.85
C GLU A 19 15.51 -19.25 18.36
N LYS A 20 15.53 -18.26 17.45
CA LYS A 20 15.74 -18.43 16.00
C LYS A 20 14.78 -19.41 15.32
N ILE A 21 13.56 -19.58 15.86
CA ILE A 21 12.54 -20.43 15.25
C ILE A 21 12.09 -19.81 13.92
N SER A 22 12.01 -20.63 12.87
CA SER A 22 11.62 -20.14 11.55
C SER A 22 10.18 -19.63 11.50
N ILE A 23 9.92 -18.65 10.63
CA ILE A 23 8.57 -18.10 10.39
C ILE A 23 7.59 -19.21 9.99
N SER A 24 8.03 -20.20 9.21
CA SER A 24 7.20 -21.34 8.80
C SER A 24 6.75 -22.20 9.98
N GLN A 25 7.67 -22.52 10.90
CA GLN A 25 7.35 -23.28 12.12
C GLN A 25 6.39 -22.50 13.02
N LEU A 26 6.66 -21.22 13.25
CA LEU A 26 5.79 -20.35 14.06
C LEU A 26 4.41 -20.19 13.41
N SER A 27 4.35 -20.02 12.09
CA SER A 27 3.10 -19.93 11.33
C SER A 27 2.25 -21.18 11.53
N LYS A 28 2.85 -22.37 11.50
CA LYS A 28 2.15 -23.65 11.77
C LYS A 28 1.70 -23.76 13.22
N ALA A 29 2.61 -23.50 14.17
CA ALA A 29 2.36 -23.64 15.61
C ALA A 29 1.21 -22.73 16.09
N TYR A 30 1.23 -21.46 15.66
CA TYR A 30 0.22 -20.47 16.04
C TYR A 30 -0.95 -20.39 15.04
N LYS A 31 -0.94 -21.21 13.96
CA LYS A 31 -1.96 -21.17 12.89
C LYS A 31 -2.14 -19.73 12.35
N MET A 32 -1.02 -19.08 12.04
CA MET A 32 -0.95 -17.72 11.50
C MET A 32 -0.61 -17.77 10.01
N ASN A 33 -1.17 -16.85 9.22
CA ASN A 33 -0.71 -16.66 7.86
C ASN A 33 0.74 -16.15 7.85
N ILE A 34 1.58 -16.74 6.99
CA ILE A 34 3.03 -16.45 6.91
C ILE A 34 3.29 -14.96 6.66
N ALA A 35 2.61 -14.33 5.70
CA ALA A 35 2.82 -12.93 5.39
C ALA A 35 2.42 -12.00 6.55
N ASN A 36 1.33 -12.31 7.24
CA ASN A 36 0.91 -11.56 8.43
C ASN A 36 1.89 -11.71 9.59
N LEU A 37 2.45 -12.91 9.76
CA LEU A 37 3.46 -13.19 10.78
C LEU A 37 4.78 -12.46 10.45
N ASP A 38 5.28 -12.59 9.22
CA ASP A 38 6.47 -11.88 8.74
C ASP A 38 6.34 -10.36 8.96
N TYR A 39 5.22 -9.78 8.53
CA TYR A 39 4.95 -8.36 8.72
C TYR A 39 4.97 -7.97 10.20
N MET A 40 4.32 -8.76 11.06
CA MET A 40 4.26 -8.50 12.50
C MET A 40 5.66 -8.53 13.13
N LEU A 41 6.46 -9.54 12.81
CA LEU A 41 7.81 -9.70 13.33
C LEU A 41 8.68 -8.52 12.92
N ARG A 42 8.68 -8.16 11.63
CA ARG A 42 9.43 -7.02 11.10
C ARG A 42 8.98 -5.68 11.69
N LEU A 43 7.69 -5.51 11.94
CA LEU A 43 7.15 -4.30 12.57
C LEU A 43 7.66 -4.15 14.00
N ILE A 44 7.68 -5.23 14.78
CA ILE A 44 8.20 -5.24 16.15
C ILE A 44 9.73 -5.06 16.13
N ASP A 45 10.43 -5.67 15.19
CA ASP A 45 11.88 -5.55 15.05
C ASP A 45 12.32 -4.11 14.76
N MET A 46 11.55 -3.40 13.92
CA MET A 46 11.84 -2.04 13.51
C MET A 46 11.47 -0.98 14.58
N HIS A 47 10.35 -1.14 15.28
CA HIS A 47 9.80 -0.11 16.18
C HIS A 47 9.82 -0.50 17.66
N GLY A 48 10.29 -1.70 17.98
CA GLY A 48 10.18 -2.30 19.30
C GLY A 48 8.76 -2.73 19.67
N THR A 49 8.62 -3.33 20.84
CA THR A 49 7.32 -3.87 21.33
C THR A 49 6.30 -2.79 21.67
N ASN A 50 6.74 -1.54 21.86
CA ASN A 50 5.86 -0.40 22.15
C ASN A 50 4.85 -0.11 21.04
N ILE A 51 5.17 -0.46 19.78
CA ILE A 51 4.25 -0.27 18.65
C ILE A 51 2.93 -1.04 18.86
N LEU A 52 2.97 -2.15 19.60
CA LEU A 52 1.80 -2.98 19.93
C LEU A 52 0.80 -2.28 20.86
N ASN A 53 1.25 -1.28 21.64
CA ASN A 53 0.40 -0.50 22.55
C ASN A 53 -0.40 0.59 21.83
N THR A 54 -0.05 0.88 20.58
CA THR A 54 -0.63 2.01 19.85
C THR A 54 -2.13 1.79 19.65
N ARG A 55 -2.96 2.71 20.14
CA ARG A 55 -4.41 2.73 19.85
C ARG A 55 -4.67 2.96 18.36
N LYS A 56 -5.93 2.93 17.93
CA LYS A 56 -6.30 3.26 16.55
C LYS A 56 -5.88 4.71 16.28
N ARG A 57 -4.85 4.91 15.46
CA ARG A 57 -4.42 6.24 15.02
C ARG A 57 -5.43 6.78 14.03
N VAL A 58 -5.82 8.04 14.22
CA VAL A 58 -6.54 8.81 13.20
C VAL A 58 -5.49 9.56 12.41
N TYR A 59 -5.46 9.33 11.10
CA TYR A 59 -4.52 9.98 10.19
C TYR A 59 -5.19 11.15 9.50
N SER A 60 -4.50 12.29 9.44
CA SER A 60 -4.97 13.48 8.73
C SER A 60 -5.07 13.20 7.23
N LYS A 61 -5.92 13.97 6.54
CA LYS A 61 -6.07 13.89 5.08
C LYS A 61 -4.72 14.10 4.37
N LYS A 62 -3.99 15.15 4.75
CA LYS A 62 -2.66 15.46 4.22
C LYS A 62 -1.67 14.30 4.37
N PHE A 63 -1.64 13.65 5.54
CA PHE A 63 -0.76 12.51 5.76
C PHE A 63 -1.11 11.33 4.84
N LYS A 64 -2.40 11.04 4.66
CA LYS A 64 -2.84 9.98 3.74
C LYS A 64 -2.43 10.27 2.30
N GLU A 65 -2.63 11.51 1.85
CA GLU A 65 -2.27 11.94 0.49
C GLU A 65 -0.76 11.80 0.24
N GLN A 66 0.08 12.29 1.17
CA GLN A 66 1.53 12.13 1.07
C GLN A 66 1.97 10.66 1.10
N THR A 67 1.30 9.82 1.90
CA THR A 67 1.58 8.39 1.93
C THR A 67 1.24 7.72 0.59
N ILE A 68 0.10 8.06 0.00
CA ILE A 68 -0.32 7.55 -1.31
C ILE A 68 0.65 8.00 -2.40
N GLU A 69 1.06 9.27 -2.39
CA GLU A 69 2.06 9.80 -3.32
C GLU A 69 3.38 9.02 -3.22
N GLN A 70 3.88 8.77 -2.01
CA GLN A 70 5.08 7.96 -1.81
C GLN A 70 4.90 6.50 -2.25
N ALA A 71 3.72 5.91 -2.09
CA ALA A 71 3.46 4.55 -2.55
C ALA A 71 3.41 4.44 -4.08
N ILE A 72 2.92 5.47 -4.78
CA ILE A 72 2.77 5.48 -6.24
C ILE A 72 4.08 5.87 -6.93
N PHE A 73 4.75 6.91 -6.44
CA PHE A 73 5.91 7.53 -7.11
C PHE A 73 7.24 7.23 -6.42
N GLY A 74 7.21 6.71 -5.19
CA GLY A 74 8.41 6.35 -4.47
C GLY A 74 9.08 5.08 -5.01
N THR A 75 10.29 4.83 -4.52
CA THR A 75 11.10 3.64 -4.87
C THR A 75 10.91 2.49 -3.89
N LYS A 76 10.24 2.73 -2.75
CA LYS A 76 10.00 1.74 -1.70
C LYS A 76 8.82 0.85 -2.06
N SER A 77 8.89 -0.42 -1.68
CA SER A 77 7.73 -1.29 -1.74
C SER A 77 6.66 -0.84 -0.73
N ASP A 78 5.39 -1.10 -1.03
CA ASP A 78 4.28 -0.79 -0.12
C ASP A 78 4.48 -1.40 1.27
N VAL A 79 5.03 -2.62 1.33
CA VAL A 79 5.36 -3.31 2.60
C VAL A 79 6.39 -2.52 3.39
N GLN A 80 7.48 -2.09 2.74
CA GLN A 80 8.54 -1.33 3.40
C GLN A 80 8.03 0.04 3.86
N LEU A 81 7.33 0.77 3.00
CA LEU A 81 6.71 2.05 3.34
C LEU A 81 5.76 1.91 4.53
N SER A 82 4.90 0.89 4.52
CA SER A 82 3.96 0.59 5.60
C SER A 82 4.66 0.25 6.92
N LEU A 83 5.79 -0.46 6.86
CA LEU A 83 6.61 -0.77 8.04
C LEU A 83 7.24 0.49 8.61
N GLU A 84 7.87 1.32 7.78
CA GLU A 84 8.52 2.56 8.19
C GLU A 84 7.53 3.54 8.84
N LEU A 85 6.32 3.65 8.29
CA LEU A 85 5.25 4.47 8.86
C LEU A 85 4.58 3.87 10.11
N GLY A 86 4.97 2.65 10.49
CA GLY A 86 4.48 1.98 11.69
C GLY A 86 3.01 1.56 11.59
N PHE A 87 2.52 1.25 10.39
CA PHE A 87 1.14 0.78 10.22
C PHE A 87 0.96 -0.61 10.81
N LYS A 88 -0.21 -0.84 11.43
CA LYS A 88 -0.55 -2.11 12.08
C LYS A 88 -0.63 -3.30 11.12
N SER A 89 -0.78 -3.04 9.82
CA SER A 89 -0.85 -4.04 8.76
C SER A 89 -0.74 -3.33 7.41
N ILE A 90 -0.12 -4.00 6.44
CA ILE A 90 -0.09 -3.56 5.03
C ILE A 90 -1.48 -3.30 4.44
N GLY A 91 -2.50 -4.03 4.91
CA GLY A 91 -3.88 -3.84 4.47
C GLY A 91 -4.43 -2.42 4.68
N MET A 92 -3.86 -1.65 5.61
CA MET A 92 -4.24 -0.25 5.81
C MET A 92 -3.84 0.62 4.61
N LEU A 93 -2.60 0.48 4.14
CA LEU A 93 -2.09 1.18 2.97
C LEU A 93 -2.83 0.72 1.70
N ASN A 94 -3.01 -0.60 1.54
CA ASN A 94 -3.73 -1.16 0.39
C ASN A 94 -5.17 -0.63 0.31
N ASN A 95 -5.85 -0.46 1.45
CA ASN A 95 -7.19 0.13 1.48
C ASN A 95 -7.18 1.59 1.00
N TRP A 96 -6.23 2.41 1.46
CA TRP A 96 -6.12 3.80 1.01
C TRP A 96 -5.80 3.91 -0.48
N LEU A 97 -4.92 3.05 -0.98
CA LEU A 97 -4.61 2.99 -2.42
C LEU A 97 -5.82 2.57 -3.25
N ARG A 98 -6.62 1.61 -2.76
CA ARG A 98 -7.88 1.21 -3.42
C ARG A 98 -8.88 2.37 -3.44
N GLU A 99 -9.14 3.00 -2.31
CA GLU A 99 -10.06 4.14 -2.21
C GLU A 99 -9.62 5.31 -3.11
N TYR A 100 -8.31 5.54 -3.23
CA TYR A 100 -7.76 6.55 -4.14
C TYR A 100 -8.03 6.19 -5.61
N LYS A 101 -7.77 4.95 -6.02
CA LYS A 101 -8.02 4.47 -7.39
C LYS A 101 -9.50 4.54 -7.75
N GLU A 102 -10.39 4.13 -6.85
CA GLU A 102 -11.84 4.21 -7.03
C GLU A 102 -12.28 5.66 -7.26
N LYS A 103 -11.83 6.60 -6.42
CA LYS A 103 -12.15 8.03 -6.57
C LYS A 103 -11.60 8.63 -7.86
N ALA A 104 -10.37 8.28 -8.24
CA ALA A 104 -9.77 8.76 -9.48
C ALA A 104 -10.57 8.25 -10.70
N PHE A 105 -10.96 6.97 -10.70
CA PHE A 105 -11.78 6.38 -11.75
C PHE A 105 -13.17 7.02 -11.83
N THR A 106 -13.85 7.20 -10.69
CA THR A 106 -15.14 7.88 -10.63
C THR A 106 -15.04 9.32 -11.15
N SER A 107 -14.00 10.06 -10.78
CA SER A 107 -13.76 11.41 -11.30
C SER A 107 -13.59 11.42 -12.83
N LEU A 108 -12.83 10.47 -13.38
CA LEU A 108 -12.62 10.35 -14.82
C LEU A 108 -13.93 10.02 -15.57
N LEU A 109 -14.77 9.15 -15.01
CA LEU A 109 -16.08 8.85 -15.58
C LEU A 109 -16.97 10.09 -15.61
N TYR A 110 -17.05 10.85 -14.52
CA TYR A 110 -17.83 12.09 -14.49
C TYR A 110 -17.28 13.14 -15.48
N THR A 111 -15.96 13.30 -15.60
CA THR A 111 -15.39 14.22 -16.60
C THR A 111 -15.66 13.75 -18.03
N ASN A 112 -15.57 12.45 -18.31
CA ASN A 112 -15.87 11.90 -19.64
C ASN A 112 -17.37 11.98 -19.98
N LEU A 113 -18.26 11.80 -19.00
CA LEU A 113 -19.71 11.99 -19.17
C LEU A 113 -20.06 13.48 -19.42
N ASN A 114 -19.41 14.41 -18.70
CA ASN A 114 -19.60 15.84 -18.93
C ASN A 114 -18.99 16.31 -20.28
N ASN A 115 -18.00 15.59 -20.81
CA ASN A 115 -17.47 15.83 -22.16
C ASN A 115 -18.41 15.39 -23.29
N PHE A 116 -19.49 14.64 -23.01
CA PHE A 116 -20.61 14.44 -23.95
C PHE A 116 -21.66 15.57 -23.90
N GLY A 117 -21.46 16.59 -23.04
CA GLY A 117 -22.34 17.74 -22.93
C GLY A 117 -21.64 18.96 -22.31
N GLY A 118 -20.71 19.57 -23.05
CA GLY A 118 -20.22 20.94 -22.83
C GLY A 118 -19.43 21.20 -21.53
N LEU A 119 -18.13 21.46 -21.66
CA LEU A 119 -17.26 21.84 -20.54
C LEU A 119 -17.58 23.28 -20.04
N PRO A 120 -17.90 23.52 -18.76
CA PRO A 120 -17.88 24.87 -18.22
C PRO A 120 -16.42 25.30 -18.00
N GLU A 121 -16.04 26.40 -18.66
CA GLU A 121 -14.73 27.05 -18.73
C GLU A 121 -14.04 27.28 -17.36
N ARG A 122 -14.80 27.23 -16.26
CA ARG A 122 -14.31 27.38 -14.88
C ARG A 122 -13.68 26.13 -14.25
N LEU A 123 -13.67 24.98 -14.92
CA LEU A 123 -12.99 23.77 -14.43
C LEU A 123 -11.60 23.54 -15.05
N ALA A 124 -11.21 24.33 -16.04
CA ALA A 124 -9.88 24.24 -16.67
C ALA A 124 -8.74 24.72 -15.74
N GLU A 125 -9.03 25.60 -14.77
CA GLU A 125 -8.02 26.14 -13.84
C GLU A 125 -7.81 25.32 -12.56
N ALA A 126 -8.57 24.22 -12.39
CA ALA A 126 -8.47 23.35 -11.22
C ALA A 126 -8.00 21.93 -11.56
N VAL A 127 -7.35 21.74 -12.71
CA VAL A 127 -6.63 20.50 -13.00
C VAL A 127 -5.27 20.65 -12.31
N PRO A 128 -5.02 19.96 -11.17
CA PRO A 128 -3.68 19.92 -10.62
C PRO A 128 -2.77 19.31 -11.68
N THR A 129 -1.47 19.33 -11.46
CA THR A 129 -0.42 18.66 -12.23
C THR A 129 -0.59 17.12 -12.38
N SER A 130 -1.81 16.60 -12.24
CA SER A 130 -2.29 15.23 -12.39
C SER A 130 -2.52 14.80 -13.84
N LEU A 131 -2.49 15.69 -14.84
CA LEU A 131 -2.42 15.24 -16.24
C LEU A 131 -1.09 14.51 -16.52
N ASN A 132 -0.04 14.79 -15.74
CA ASN A 132 1.23 14.06 -15.77
C ASN A 132 1.11 12.66 -15.12
N ILE A 133 0.13 12.45 -14.24
CA ILE A 133 -0.16 11.15 -13.62
C ILE A 133 -0.81 10.22 -14.64
N PHE A 134 -1.61 10.76 -15.57
CA PHE A 134 -2.20 9.99 -16.66
C PHE A 134 -1.13 9.48 -17.64
N LEU A 135 -0.14 10.31 -18.01
CA LEU A 135 1.01 9.83 -18.80
C LEU A 135 1.81 8.74 -18.06
N CYS A 136 2.12 8.93 -16.77
CA CYS A 136 2.94 7.96 -16.02
C CYS A 136 2.27 6.61 -15.77
N VAL A 137 0.95 6.57 -15.51
CA VAL A 137 0.23 5.32 -15.27
C VAL A 137 -0.07 4.59 -16.58
N PHE A 138 -0.41 5.32 -17.64
CA PHE A 138 -0.73 4.74 -18.96
C PHE A 138 0.55 4.26 -19.69
N LEU A 139 1.66 4.99 -19.62
CA LEU A 139 2.94 4.56 -20.22
C LEU A 139 3.53 3.32 -19.51
N LYS A 140 3.35 3.17 -18.19
CA LYS A 140 3.84 1.97 -17.48
C LYS A 140 3.07 0.70 -17.86
N SER A 141 1.77 0.78 -18.13
CA SER A 141 1.00 -0.38 -18.60
C SER A 141 1.30 -0.74 -20.05
N GLU A 142 1.54 0.25 -20.93
CA GLU A 142 1.86 -0.02 -22.34
C GLU A 142 3.31 -0.49 -22.55
N LEU A 143 4.28 -0.06 -21.74
CA LEU A 143 5.67 -0.53 -21.83
C LEU A 143 5.81 -2.03 -21.52
N SER A 144 4.99 -2.58 -20.61
CA SER A 144 4.97 -4.03 -20.31
C SER A 144 4.38 -4.86 -21.46
N ILE A 145 3.46 -4.28 -22.24
CA ILE A 145 2.81 -4.94 -23.38
C ILE A 145 3.70 -4.82 -24.62
N LEU A 146 4.40 -3.69 -24.78
CA LEU A 146 5.38 -3.48 -25.85
C LEU A 146 6.63 -4.36 -25.68
N SER A 147 7.13 -4.59 -24.46
CA SER A 147 8.27 -5.50 -24.27
C SER A 147 7.93 -6.95 -24.61
N THR A 148 6.69 -7.38 -24.38
CA THR A 148 6.21 -8.71 -24.77
C THR A 148 5.92 -8.81 -26.26
N LEU A 149 5.42 -7.74 -26.91
CA LEU A 149 5.21 -7.71 -28.36
C LEU A 149 6.51 -7.63 -29.17
N VAL A 150 7.56 -6.97 -28.66
CA VAL A 150 8.87 -6.88 -29.33
C VAL A 150 9.61 -8.21 -29.27
N CYS A 151 9.53 -8.96 -28.17
CA CYS A 151 10.10 -10.30 -28.09
C CYS A 151 9.39 -11.33 -28.99
N LEU A 152 8.10 -11.14 -29.31
CA LEU A 152 7.35 -12.06 -30.19
C LEU A 152 7.57 -11.79 -31.70
N LYS A 153 8.18 -10.66 -32.07
CA LYS A 153 8.42 -10.25 -33.46
C LYS A 153 9.86 -10.44 -33.94
N ILE A 154 10.75 -10.95 -33.08
CA ILE A 154 12.18 -11.22 -33.40
C ILE A 154 12.50 -12.73 -33.29
N ALA A 155 11.49 -13.61 -33.32
CA ALA A 155 11.65 -15.07 -33.37
C ALA A 155 11.18 -15.62 -34.72
#